data_AF-A0A9D5LTP6-F1
#
_entry.id   AF-A0A9D5LTP6-F1
#
_cell.length_a   1.000
_cell.length_b   1.000
_cell.length_c   1.000
_cell.angle_alpha   90.00
_cell.angle_beta   90.00
_cell.angle_gamma   90.00
#
_symmetry.space_group_name_H-M   'P 1'
#
loop_
_entity.id
_entity.type
_entity.pdbx_description
1 polymer ?
#
loop_
_entity_poly.entity_id
_entity_poly.type
_entity_poly.pdbx_seq_one_letter_code
_entity_poly.pdbx_strand_id
1 'polypeptide(L)'
;MTRKELTEIIAGKVAEVINNPTFWGEDPQISIIPTTLLVGIERHRDAERAIAFSDYAIEADAVEDGDYSEDAADFQSASDPDLYPVGTLIDYAEEKPDMNKISKLVEQYIPQQAENLYAE
;
A
#
# COMPACT_ATOMS: atom_id res chain seq x y z
N MET A 1 2.18 10.37 10.89
CA MET A 1 1.51 10.72 9.62
C MET A 1 0.07 11.10 9.94
N THR A 2 -0.40 12.24 9.45
CA THR A 2 -1.79 12.71 9.66
C THR A 2 -2.73 12.20 8.57
N ARG A 3 -4.05 12.27 8.81
CA ARG A 3 -5.07 11.96 7.78
C ARG A 3 -4.84 12.77 6.51
N LYS A 4 -4.54 14.06 6.68
CA LYS A 4 -4.31 14.99 5.58
C LYS A 4 -3.11 14.55 4.74
N GLU A 5 -1.97 14.27 5.38
CA GLU A 5 -0.76 13.82 4.69
C GLU A 5 -0.99 12.51 3.93
N LEU A 6 -1.65 11.53 4.54
CA LEU A 6 -1.95 10.25 3.86
C LEU A 6 -2.91 10.45 2.69
N THR A 7 -3.92 11.31 2.85
CA THR A 7 -4.86 11.68 1.77
C THR A 7 -4.12 12.33 0.60
N GLU A 8 -3.23 13.28 0.88
CA GLU A 8 -2.43 13.98 -0.15
C GLU A 8 -1.49 13.02 -0.89
N ILE A 9 -0.89 12.06 -0.17
CA ILE A 9 -0.02 11.04 -0.77
C ILE A 9 -0.82 10.11 -1.70
N ILE A 10 -1.95 9.55 -1.23
CA ILE A 10 -2.79 8.68 -2.07
C ILE A 10 -3.32 9.46 -3.28
N ALA A 11 -3.80 10.69 -3.10
CA ALA A 11 -4.27 11.52 -4.19
C ALA A 11 -3.16 11.81 -5.22
N GLY A 12 -1.93 12.07 -4.77
CA GLY A 12 -0.77 12.24 -5.63
C GLY A 12 -0.46 10.99 -6.45
N LYS A 13 -0.55 9.80 -5.84
CA LYS A 13 -0.37 8.51 -6.54
C LYS A 13 -1.47 8.25 -7.57
N VAL A 14 -2.73 8.51 -7.23
CA VAL A 14 -3.85 8.39 -8.18
C VAL A 14 -3.67 9.37 -9.35
N ALA A 15 -3.25 10.61 -9.08
CA ALA A 15 -2.96 11.60 -10.12
C ALA A 15 -1.79 11.16 -11.03
N GLU A 16 -0.75 10.54 -10.47
CA GLU A 16 0.37 9.97 -11.24
C GLU A 16 -0.09 8.89 -12.23
N VAL A 17 -1.08 8.09 -11.83
CA VAL A 17 -1.73 7.09 -12.68
C VAL A 17 -2.55 7.72 -13.79
N ILE A 18 -3.42 8.68 -13.44
CA ILE A 18 -4.26 9.41 -14.39
C ILE A 18 -3.41 10.10 -15.46
N ASN A 19 -2.29 10.72 -15.07
CA ASN A 19 -1.42 11.44 -15.99
C ASN A 19 -0.56 10.52 -16.88
N ASN A 20 -0.37 9.25 -16.51
CA ASN A 20 0.50 8.32 -17.23
C ASN A 20 -0.13 6.92 -17.43
N PRO A 21 -1.35 6.81 -18.00
CA PRO A 21 -2.09 5.55 -18.04
C PRO A 21 -1.32 4.43 -18.78
N THR A 22 -0.59 4.78 -19.85
CA THR A 22 0.24 3.83 -20.62
C THR A 22 1.39 3.23 -19.80
N PHE A 23 1.96 3.99 -18.85
CA PHE A 23 3.08 3.52 -18.03
C PHE A 23 2.63 2.49 -16.99
N TRP A 24 1.46 2.72 -16.39
CA TRP A 24 0.92 1.88 -15.33
C TRP A 24 0.20 0.64 -15.86
N GLY A 25 -0.30 0.68 -17.09
CA GLY A 25 -0.94 -0.45 -17.73
C GLY A 25 -2.36 -0.69 -17.24
N GLU A 26 -2.84 -1.91 -17.42
CA GLU A 26 -4.20 -2.31 -17.04
C GLU A 26 -4.26 -2.60 -15.53
N ASP A 27 -5.24 -2.00 -14.86
CA ASP A 27 -5.57 -2.18 -13.44
C ASP A 27 -4.42 -1.91 -12.43
N PRO A 28 -3.88 -0.68 -12.37
CA PRO A 28 -2.96 -0.31 -11.31
C PRO A 28 -3.66 -0.29 -9.95
N GLN A 29 -2.94 -0.67 -8.90
CA GLN A 29 -3.44 -0.78 -7.54
C GLN A 29 -2.61 0.09 -6.59
N ILE A 30 -3.25 0.80 -5.67
CA ILE A 30 -2.59 1.44 -4.54
C ILE A 30 -2.32 0.37 -3.50
N SER A 31 -1.06 0.24 -3.07
CA SER A 31 -0.69 -0.56 -1.90
C SER A 31 -0.55 0.33 -0.68
N ILE A 32 -1.14 -0.06 0.45
CA ILE A 32 -0.99 0.63 1.74
C ILE A 32 -0.51 -0.38 2.77
N ILE A 33 0.65 -0.14 3.38
CA ILE A 33 1.12 -0.98 4.49
C ILE A 33 0.47 -0.45 5.78
N PRO A 34 -0.46 -1.17 6.43
CA PRO A 34 -1.24 -0.63 7.56
C PRO A 34 -0.38 -0.21 8.75
N THR A 35 0.74 -0.90 8.99
CA THR A 35 1.63 -0.64 10.13
C THR A 35 2.51 0.60 9.96
N THR A 36 2.92 0.91 8.72
CA THR A 36 3.84 2.02 8.42
C THR A 36 3.17 3.18 7.69
N LEU A 37 1.96 2.94 7.16
CA LEU A 37 1.22 3.83 6.26
C LEU A 37 2.00 4.22 5.00
N LEU A 38 2.96 3.37 4.59
CA LEU A 38 3.65 3.51 3.32
C LEU A 38 2.67 3.24 2.18
N VAL A 39 2.70 4.12 1.17
CA VAL A 39 1.80 4.06 0.01
C VAL A 39 2.60 3.84 -1.27
N GLY A 40 2.30 2.76 -1.98
CA GLY A 40 2.87 2.41 -3.28
C GLY A 40 1.84 2.37 -4.40
N ILE A 41 2.31 2.19 -5.63
CA ILE A 41 1.48 1.81 -6.78
C ILE A 41 2.05 0.48 -7.31
N GLU A 42 1.25 -0.57 -7.21
CA GLU A 42 1.54 -1.88 -7.78
C GLU A 42 0.88 -1.99 -9.15
N ARG A 43 1.62 -2.50 -10.14
CA ARG A 43 1.02 -2.89 -11.42
C ARG A 43 0.49 -4.31 -11.29
N HIS A 44 -0.64 -4.62 -11.91
CA HIS A 44 -1.21 -5.98 -11.84
C HIS A 44 -0.20 -7.09 -12.24
N ARG A 45 0.69 -6.81 -13.20
CA ARG A 45 1.77 -7.72 -13.61
C ARG A 45 2.96 -7.81 -12.63
N ASP A 46 3.13 -6.82 -11.76
CA ASP A 46 4.13 -6.85 -10.69
C ASP A 46 3.57 -7.48 -9.40
N ALA A 47 2.25 -7.46 -9.17
CA ALA A 47 1.62 -8.19 -8.06
C ALA A 47 1.86 -9.72 -8.16
N GLU A 48 1.83 -10.29 -9.38
CA GLU A 48 2.23 -11.69 -9.61
C GLU A 48 3.74 -11.92 -9.38
N ARG A 49 4.59 -10.89 -9.57
CA ARG A 49 6.03 -10.96 -9.29
C ARG A 49 6.41 -10.66 -7.85
N ALA A 50 5.59 -9.93 -7.09
CA ALA A 50 5.78 -9.76 -5.65
C ALA A 50 5.59 -11.10 -4.92
N ILE A 51 4.69 -11.95 -5.42
CA ILE A 51 4.55 -13.35 -4.98
C ILE A 51 5.76 -14.20 -5.45
N ALA A 52 6.36 -13.90 -6.61
CA ALA A 52 7.52 -14.63 -7.15
C ALA A 52 8.90 -14.16 -6.64
N PHE A 53 9.01 -12.98 -6.03
CA PHE A 53 10.23 -12.55 -5.32
C PHE A 53 10.41 -13.29 -3.99
N SER A 54 9.42 -14.10 -3.57
CA SER A 54 9.53 -15.01 -2.44
C SER A 54 10.38 -16.26 -2.72
N ASP A 55 10.71 -16.58 -3.98
CA ASP A 55 11.53 -17.76 -4.31
C ASP A 55 13.03 -17.44 -4.44
N TYR A 56 13.41 -16.20 -4.78
CA TYR A 56 14.83 -15.86 -5.00
C TYR A 56 15.59 -15.49 -3.71
N ALA A 57 14.90 -15.27 -2.60
CA ALA A 57 15.53 -15.08 -1.29
C ALA A 57 15.96 -16.41 -0.63
N ILE A 58 15.59 -17.56 -1.21
CA ILE A 58 15.92 -18.91 -0.71
C ILE A 58 17.16 -19.49 -1.42
N GLU A 59 18.15 -18.68 -1.76
CA GLU A 59 19.46 -19.21 -2.20
C GLU A 59 20.65 -18.49 -1.56
N ALA A 60 20.44 -17.70 -0.50
CA ALA A 60 21.52 -16.99 0.21
C ALA A 60 21.72 -17.41 1.68
N ASP A 61 20.88 -18.29 2.25
CA ASP A 61 20.94 -18.64 3.68
C ASP A 61 21.22 -20.13 3.95
N ALA A 62 21.97 -20.77 3.05
CA ALA A 62 22.55 -22.11 3.31
C ALA A 62 23.84 -22.02 4.16
N VAL A 63 23.79 -21.26 5.24
CA VAL A 63 24.79 -21.13 6.31
C VAL A 63 23.95 -20.77 7.53
N GLU A 64 23.87 -21.48 8.64
CA GLU A 64 24.60 -22.58 9.24
C GLU A 64 23.79 -22.87 10.53
N ASP A 65 23.54 -24.14 10.81
CA ASP A 65 23.34 -24.74 12.14
C ASP A 65 22.62 -23.93 13.26
N GLY A 66 21.44 -24.42 13.67
CA GLY A 66 21.06 -24.39 15.09
C GLY A 66 19.95 -23.43 15.53
N ASP A 67 18.76 -24.01 15.69
CA ASP A 67 17.95 -23.86 16.92
C ASP A 67 17.49 -22.45 17.36
N TYR A 68 16.70 -21.73 16.57
CA TYR A 68 15.82 -20.65 17.08
C TYR A 68 14.56 -20.57 16.19
N SER A 69 13.45 -21.16 16.64
CA SER A 69 12.40 -20.52 17.44
C SER A 69 11.28 -19.98 16.54
N GLU A 70 10.05 -20.37 16.85
CA GLU A 70 8.79 -20.12 16.14
C GLU A 70 8.43 -18.63 15.87
N ASP A 71 9.33 -17.70 16.22
CA ASP A 71 9.21 -16.24 16.07
C ASP A 71 9.38 -15.73 14.61
N ALA A 72 10.05 -16.48 13.73
CA ALA A 72 10.30 -16.05 12.36
C ALA A 72 9.05 -16.09 11.45
N ALA A 73 8.04 -16.88 11.82
CA ALA A 73 6.79 -17.02 11.06
C ALA A 73 5.84 -15.83 11.27
N ASP A 74 5.86 -15.19 12.45
CA ASP A 74 4.99 -14.06 12.79
C ASP A 74 5.45 -12.75 12.13
N PHE A 75 6.74 -12.60 11.80
CA PHE A 75 7.27 -11.39 11.17
C PHE A 75 6.80 -11.21 9.71
N GLN A 76 6.47 -12.29 9.01
CA GLN A 76 6.05 -12.22 7.61
C GLN A 76 4.57 -11.82 7.44
N SER A 77 3.70 -12.12 8.42
CA SER A 77 2.26 -11.76 8.34
C SER A 77 1.94 -10.32 8.77
N ALA A 78 2.89 -9.58 9.33
CA ALA A 78 2.64 -8.23 9.88
C ALA A 78 2.80 -7.09 8.87
N SER A 79 3.14 -7.39 7.61
CA SER A 79 3.46 -6.39 6.57
C SER A 79 2.70 -6.56 5.26
N ASP A 80 1.61 -7.36 5.24
CA ASP A 80 0.79 -7.51 4.04
C ASP A 80 0.19 -6.15 3.63
N PRO A 81 0.49 -5.66 2.42
CA PRO A 81 -0.09 -4.42 1.93
C PRO A 81 -1.56 -4.64 1.58
N ASP A 82 -2.42 -3.73 2.02
CA ASP A 82 -3.78 -3.64 1.53
C ASP A 82 -3.76 -3.06 0.10
N LEU A 83 -4.42 -3.75 -0.83
CA LEU A 83 -4.44 -3.37 -2.24
C LEU A 83 -5.79 -2.77 -2.62
N TYR A 84 -5.76 -1.61 -3.25
CA TYR A 84 -6.96 -0.89 -3.71
C TYR A 84 -6.85 -0.57 -5.19
N PRO A 85 -7.81 -1.00 -6.04
CA PRO A 85 -7.76 -0.67 -7.46
C PRO A 85 -7.87 0.84 -7.66
N VAL A 86 -6.89 1.43 -8.35
CA VAL A 86 -6.82 2.89 -8.55
C VAL A 86 -8.08 3.39 -9.24
N GLY A 87 -8.65 2.61 -10.16
CA GLY A 87 -9.90 2.96 -10.85
C GLY A 87 -11.07 3.27 -9.89
N THR A 88 -11.09 2.66 -8.70
CA THR A 88 -12.14 2.96 -7.71
C THR A 88 -11.96 4.35 -7.09
N LEU A 89 -10.73 4.87 -7.06
CA LEU A 89 -10.34 6.15 -6.45
C LEU A 89 -10.28 7.31 -7.46
N ILE A 90 -10.65 7.07 -8.72
CA ILE A 90 -10.74 8.10 -9.75
C ILE A 90 -12.17 8.63 -9.81
N ASP A 91 -12.31 9.94 -9.93
CA ASP A 91 -13.51 10.60 -10.41
C ASP A 91 -13.46 10.64 -11.94
N TYR A 92 -14.22 9.74 -12.58
CA TYR A 92 -14.26 9.63 -14.04
C TYR A 92 -14.99 10.79 -14.73
N ALA A 93 -15.79 11.59 -14.01
CA ALA A 93 -16.46 12.75 -14.59
C ALA A 93 -15.50 13.93 -14.75
N GLU A 94 -14.55 14.06 -13.83
CA GLU A 94 -13.59 15.17 -13.79
C GLU A 94 -12.14 14.72 -14.05
N GLU A 95 -11.91 13.44 -14.36
CA GLU A 95 -10.60 12.82 -14.61
C GLU A 95 -9.55 13.22 -13.56
N LYS A 96 -9.92 13.13 -12.28
CA LYS A 96 -9.09 13.54 -11.14
C LYS A 96 -9.22 12.57 -9.96
N PRO A 97 -8.35 12.63 -8.95
CA PRO A 97 -8.52 11.84 -7.73
C PRO A 97 -9.84 12.16 -7.02
N ASP A 98 -10.62 11.12 -6.69
CA ASP A 98 -11.87 11.25 -5.94
C ASP A 98 -11.56 11.42 -4.44
N MET A 99 -11.45 12.67 -4.02
CA MET A 99 -11.08 13.04 -2.64
C MET A 99 -12.07 12.48 -1.60
N ASN A 100 -13.34 12.25 -1.95
CA ASN A 100 -14.31 11.68 -1.01
C ASN A 100 -14.01 10.20 -0.76
N LYS A 101 -13.72 9.44 -1.82
CA LYS A 101 -13.36 8.02 -1.69
C LYS A 101 -11.99 7.83 -1.04
N ILE A 102 -11.02 8.65 -1.41
CA ILE A 102 -9.68 8.64 -0.79
C ILE A 102 -9.79 8.98 0.69
N SER A 103 -10.55 10.01 1.05
CA SER A 103 -10.74 10.35 2.47
C SER A 103 -11.35 9.18 3.24
N LYS A 104 -12.43 8.55 2.72
CA LYS A 104 -13.05 7.36 3.34
C LYS A 104 -12.09 6.18 3.47
N LEU A 105 -11.20 5.98 2.50
CA LEU A 105 -10.16 4.97 2.57
C LEU A 105 -9.21 5.25 3.74
N VAL A 106 -8.72 6.50 3.85
CA VAL A 106 -7.84 6.94 4.94
C VAL A 106 -8.47 6.76 6.32
N GLU A 107 -9.79 6.90 6.45
CA GLU A 107 -10.47 6.71 7.73
C GLU A 107 -10.36 5.29 8.29
N GLN A 108 -10.09 4.29 7.43
CA GLN A 108 -9.89 2.90 7.84
C GLN A 108 -8.56 2.73 8.60
N TYR A 109 -7.57 3.57 8.30
CA TYR A 109 -6.23 3.50 8.88
C TYR A 109 -6.03 4.46 10.05
N ILE A 110 -6.58 5.67 9.94
CA ILE A 110 -6.49 6.69 10.98
C ILE A 110 -7.92 7.10 11.32
N PRO A 111 -8.55 6.58 12.38
CA PRO A 111 -9.87 7.02 12.81
C PRO A 111 -9.82 8.43 13.42
N GLN A 112 -10.90 9.21 13.28
CA GLN A 112 -10.96 10.65 13.62
C GLN A 112 -10.72 10.93 15.12
N GLN A 113 -10.85 9.92 15.98
CA GLN A 113 -10.63 10.01 17.41
C GLN A 113 -9.15 9.83 17.82
N ALA A 114 -8.29 9.34 16.92
CA ALA A 114 -6.86 9.15 17.20
C ALA A 114 -6.05 10.47 17.18
N GLU A 115 -6.54 11.50 16.46
CA GLU A 115 -5.87 12.81 16.40
C GLU A 115 -5.98 13.61 17.72
N ASN A 116 -6.94 13.27 18.60
CA ASN A 116 -7.14 13.96 19.88
C ASN A 116 -6.37 13.35 21.05
N LEU A 117 -5.68 12.21 20.87
CA LEU A 117 -4.94 11.52 21.94
C LEU A 117 -3.45 11.92 22.04
N TYR A 118 -2.94 12.70 21.08
CA TYR A 118 -1.55 13.17 21.04
C TYR A 118 -1.41 14.69 21.02
N ALA A 119 -2.50 15.42 21.26
CA ALA A 119 -2.51 16.87 21.44
C ALA A 119 -2.46 17.21 22.94
N GLU A 120 -1.37 16.84 23.62
CA GLU A 120 -1.01 17.32 24.96
C GLU A 120 0.38 17.98 24.94
#